data_AF-A0A952WEL6-F1
#
_entry.id   AF-A0A952WEL6-F1
#
_cell.length_a   1.000
_cell.length_b   1.000
_cell.length_c   1.000
_cell.angle_alpha   90.00
_cell.angle_beta   90.00
_cell.angle_gamma   90.00
#
_symmetry.space_group_name_H-M   'P 1'
#
loop_
_entity.id
_entity.type
_entity.pdbx_description
1 polymer ?
#
loop_
_entity_poly.entity_id
_entity_poly.type
_entity_poly.pdbx_seq_one_letter_code
_entity_poly.pdbx_strand_id
1 'polypeptide(L)'
;MANPVTAPGSLFDEIVGVKSFEVCQGDSCIGYTFVAGTLSPEPGVSLIGIARYQHYPETPNPPVIYATYPIDSDSQIIRRARAMDAVRDPVTGFFRAVVVAEVPGLDGQSDILTLAFNFRLELAWMRTYSHDKFEDPIWNDDVPVAVSVGLSAVVVAGNSEYPGAQNDIVLLAYAPSDGTYIAPPRRFATPGDDLAADITLRSHGVTGEPYAFVVGTTPTPGTPD
;
A
#
# COMPACT_ATOMS: atom_id res chain seq x y z
N MET A 1 8.27 34.02 18.54
CA MET A 1 8.01 33.66 17.13
C MET A 1 7.99 32.15 17.05
N ALA A 2 6.81 31.56 16.89
CA ALA A 2 6.67 30.10 16.80
C ALA A 2 7.21 29.64 15.45
N ASN A 3 8.14 28.68 15.45
CA ASN A 3 8.53 27.99 14.23
C ASN A 3 7.31 27.26 13.67
N PRO A 4 7.06 27.32 12.36
CA PRO A 4 5.93 26.62 11.77
C PRO A 4 6.16 25.12 11.98
N VAL A 5 5.16 24.47 12.55
CA VAL A 5 4.96 23.02 12.48
C VAL A 5 5.25 22.62 11.04
N THR A 6 6.29 21.83 10.78
CA THR A 6 6.43 21.15 9.50
C THR A 6 5.22 20.23 9.41
N ALA A 7 4.19 20.72 8.71
CA ALA A 7 3.00 19.94 8.44
C ALA A 7 3.44 18.59 7.85
N PRO A 8 2.74 17.48 8.16
CA PRO A 8 3.09 16.15 7.65
C PRO A 8 3.32 16.08 6.13
N GLY A 9 2.83 17.07 5.37
CA GLY A 9 3.03 17.22 3.92
C GLY A 9 4.28 17.95 3.45
N SER A 10 5.23 18.37 4.30
CA SER A 10 6.47 19.00 3.80
C SER A 10 7.55 18.00 3.36
N LEU A 11 7.34 16.70 3.60
CA LEU A 11 8.31 15.65 3.26
C LEU A 11 7.98 14.94 1.94
N PHE A 12 6.70 14.90 1.55
CA PHE A 12 6.23 14.10 0.42
C PHE A 12 5.73 15.01 -0.69
N ASP A 13 6.09 14.70 -1.94
CA ASP A 13 5.52 15.37 -3.10
C ASP A 13 4.08 14.91 -3.33
N GLU A 14 3.81 13.64 -3.04
CA GLU A 14 2.49 13.02 -3.14
C GLU A 14 2.26 12.12 -1.92
N ILE A 15 1.19 12.40 -1.16
CA ILE A 15 0.73 11.56 -0.05
C ILE A 15 -0.29 10.56 -0.58
N VAL A 16 -0.12 9.29 -0.22
CA VAL A 16 -0.98 8.18 -0.69
C VAL A 16 -1.76 7.51 0.44
N GLY A 17 -1.44 7.85 1.69
CA GLY A 17 -2.20 7.34 2.83
C GLY A 17 -1.76 7.96 4.15
N VAL A 18 -2.75 8.09 5.05
CA VAL A 18 -2.58 8.55 6.42
C VAL A 18 -3.36 7.62 7.34
N LYS A 19 -2.71 7.08 8.38
CA LYS A 19 -3.34 6.23 9.39
C LYS A 19 -2.91 6.62 10.79
N SER A 20 -3.88 6.81 11.67
CA SER A 20 -3.63 7.19 13.06
C SER A 20 -4.09 6.11 14.02
N PHE A 21 -3.31 5.90 15.09
CA PHE A 21 -3.59 4.97 16.16
C PHE A 21 -3.34 5.65 17.50
N GLU A 22 -4.07 5.22 18.51
CA GLU A 22 -3.82 5.63 19.89
C GLU A 22 -3.35 4.42 20.70
N VAL A 23 -2.32 4.63 21.52
CA VAL A 23 -1.79 3.61 22.42
C VAL A 23 -1.89 4.14 23.83
N CYS A 24 -2.78 3.55 24.62
CA CYS A 24 -3.00 3.91 26.01
C CYS A 24 -2.32 2.92 26.96
N GLN A 25 -1.66 3.45 27.98
CA GLN A 25 -1.12 2.69 29.11
C GLN A 25 -1.64 3.33 30.40
N GLY A 26 -2.65 2.70 31.02
CA GLY A 26 -3.40 3.33 32.10
C GLY A 26 -4.17 4.54 31.61
N ASP A 27 -4.05 5.68 32.31
CA ASP A 27 -4.73 6.94 31.98
C ASP A 27 -3.97 7.80 30.96
N SER A 28 -2.79 7.36 30.50
CA SER A 28 -1.98 8.09 29.54
C SER A 28 -2.07 7.46 28.16
N CYS A 29 -2.35 8.27 27.15
CA CYS A 29 -2.44 7.84 25.77
C CYS A 29 -1.48 8.65 24.87
N ILE A 30 -0.87 7.94 23.93
CA ILE A 30 0.01 8.51 22.92
C ILE A 30 -0.59 8.25 21.55
N GLY A 31 -0.77 9.32 20.77
CA GLY A 31 -1.20 9.23 19.38
C GLY A 31 -0.02 8.95 18.46
N TYR A 32 -0.22 8.11 17.46
CA TYR A 32 0.74 7.89 16.38
C TYR A 32 0.04 8.10 15.06
N THR A 33 0.63 8.89 14.16
CA THR A 33 0.16 9.08 12.79
C THR A 33 1.22 8.60 11.83
N PHE A 34 0.84 7.70 10.94
CA PHE A 34 1.66 7.19 9.85
C PHE A 34 1.24 7.90 8.57
N VAL A 35 2.21 8.35 7.79
CA VAL A 35 2.02 8.98 6.48
C VAL A 35 2.93 8.29 5.50
N ALA A 36 2.40 7.88 4.36
CA ALA A 36 3.21 7.32 3.28
C ALA A 36 2.98 8.10 1.99
N GLY A 37 3.98 8.08 1.13
CA GLY A 37 3.96 8.86 -0.09
C GLY A 37 5.15 8.61 -0.98
N THR A 38 5.14 9.33 -2.11
CA THR A 38 6.24 9.42 -3.06
C THR A 38 7.07 10.67 -2.74
N LEU A 39 8.39 10.51 -2.75
CA LEU A 39 9.35 11.61 -2.67
C LEU A 39 10.20 11.64 -3.93
N SER A 40 10.45 12.82 -4.45
CA SER A 40 11.35 13.04 -5.58
C SER A 40 12.55 13.85 -5.12
N PRO A 41 13.59 13.22 -4.54
CA PRO A 41 14.76 13.94 -4.06
C PRO A 41 15.47 14.71 -5.19
N GLU A 42 15.35 14.22 -6.43
CA GLU A 42 15.92 14.79 -7.65
C GLU A 42 14.99 14.55 -8.85
N PRO A 43 15.09 15.34 -9.94
CA PRO A 43 14.28 15.13 -11.14
C PRO A 43 14.45 13.72 -11.72
N GLY A 44 13.34 13.00 -11.88
CA GLY A 44 13.33 11.65 -12.47
C GLY A 44 13.70 10.51 -11.51
N VAL A 45 13.97 10.81 -10.23
CA VAL A 45 14.19 9.80 -9.19
C VAL A 45 13.05 9.89 -8.19
N SER A 46 12.30 8.79 -8.02
CA SER A 46 11.25 8.71 -6.99
C SER A 46 11.57 7.62 -5.97
N LEU A 47 11.28 7.91 -4.70
CA LEU A 47 11.42 7.03 -3.56
C LEU A 47 10.07 6.84 -2.88
N ILE A 48 9.85 5.64 -2.37
CA ILE A 48 8.72 5.35 -1.48
C ILE A 48 9.17 5.71 -0.07
N GLY A 49 8.41 6.57 0.59
CA GLY A 49 8.67 6.96 1.97
C GLY A 49 7.49 6.65 2.89
N ILE A 50 7.83 6.38 4.14
CA ILE A 50 6.86 6.30 5.24
C ILE A 50 7.42 7.04 6.46
N ALA A 51 6.58 7.88 7.06
CA ALA A 51 6.86 8.64 8.26
C ALA A 51 5.91 8.24 9.38
N ARG A 52 6.38 8.26 10.61
CA ARG A 52 5.58 8.07 11.83
C ARG A 52 5.79 9.25 12.76
N TYR A 53 4.72 9.98 13.02
CA TYR A 53 4.63 11.09 13.96
C TYR A 53 4.07 10.59 15.28
N GLN A 54 4.64 11.03 16.39
CA GLN A 54 4.17 10.68 17.73
C GLN A 54 3.56 11.89 18.43
N HIS A 55 2.24 11.98 18.50
CA HIS A 55 1.52 13.08 19.11
C HIS A 55 1.40 12.87 20.63
N TYR A 56 2.03 13.77 21.39
CA TYR A 56 1.70 13.95 22.79
C TYR A 56 0.80 15.19 22.94
N PRO A 57 -0.18 15.18 23.87
CA PRO A 57 -1.04 16.34 24.12
C PRO A 57 -0.27 17.62 24.46
N GLU A 58 0.94 17.49 25.01
CA GLU A 58 1.69 18.60 25.60
C GLU A 58 2.94 19.02 24.80
N THR A 59 3.33 18.29 23.74
CA THR A 59 4.57 18.57 23.01
C THR A 59 4.32 19.19 21.64
N PRO A 60 4.81 20.43 21.39
CA PRO A 60 4.60 21.11 20.10
C PRO A 60 5.45 20.54 18.94
N ASN A 61 6.54 19.81 19.23
CA ASN A 61 7.44 19.22 18.22
C ASN A 61 7.57 17.70 18.45
N PRO A 62 6.61 16.90 17.96
CA PRO A 62 6.61 15.46 18.18
C PRO A 62 7.81 14.77 17.50
N PRO A 63 8.38 13.71 18.08
CA PRO A 63 9.43 12.95 17.41
C PRO A 63 8.89 12.28 16.14
N VAL A 64 9.69 12.33 15.08
CA VAL A 64 9.38 11.74 13.77
C VAL A 64 10.40 10.64 13.48
N ILE A 65 9.92 9.44 13.17
CA ILE A 65 10.74 8.39 12.55
C ILE A 65 10.35 8.34 11.08
N TYR A 66 11.34 8.21 10.21
CA TYR A 66 11.14 8.18 8.77
C TYR A 66 12.03 7.11 8.12
N ALA A 67 11.50 6.43 7.12
CA ALA A 67 12.22 5.47 6.30
C ALA A 67 11.94 5.74 4.81
N THR A 68 13.00 5.76 4.00
CA THR A 68 12.93 5.60 2.54
C THR A 68 13.29 4.18 2.16
N TYR A 69 12.68 3.70 1.08
CA TYR A 69 13.11 2.44 0.47
C TYR A 69 13.57 2.64 -0.97
N PRO A 70 14.89 2.62 -1.24
CA PRO A 70 15.42 2.55 -2.59
C PRO A 70 15.41 1.10 -3.09
N ILE A 71 14.93 0.88 -4.31
CA ILE A 71 14.92 -0.43 -4.99
C ILE A 71 15.98 -0.38 -6.11
N ASP A 72 17.25 -0.35 -5.73
CA ASP A 72 18.43 -0.23 -6.60
C ASP A 72 18.54 1.04 -7.48
N SER A 73 19.78 1.47 -7.74
CA SER A 73 20.11 2.74 -8.40
C SER A 73 20.27 2.65 -9.92
N ASP A 74 20.36 1.45 -10.48
CA ASP A 74 20.75 1.23 -11.88
C ASP A 74 19.58 1.31 -12.87
N SER A 75 18.43 1.73 -12.37
CA SER A 75 17.19 1.72 -13.11
C SER A 75 16.59 3.13 -12.99
N GLN A 76 16.37 3.79 -14.13
CA GLN A 76 15.61 5.06 -14.22
C GLN A 76 14.12 4.80 -13.92
N ILE A 77 13.84 4.24 -12.76
CA ILE A 77 12.59 3.58 -12.40
C ILE A 77 11.71 4.60 -11.70
N ILE A 78 10.57 4.91 -12.33
CA ILE A 78 9.46 5.59 -11.67
C ILE A 78 8.95 4.67 -10.56
N ARG A 79 9.08 5.10 -9.31
CA ARG A 79 8.50 4.43 -8.15
C ARG A 79 7.41 5.31 -7.62
N ARG A 80 6.18 4.89 -7.81
CA ARG A 80 5.05 5.68 -7.34
C ARG A 80 4.32 4.89 -6.28
N ALA A 81 4.38 5.38 -5.05
CA ALA A 81 3.48 4.88 -4.02
C ALA A 81 2.04 5.12 -4.51
N ARG A 82 1.13 4.19 -4.21
CA ARG A 82 -0.26 4.25 -4.67
C ARG A 82 -1.27 4.24 -3.53
N ALA A 83 -1.01 3.43 -2.51
CA ALA A 83 -1.85 3.38 -1.33
C ALA A 83 -1.07 2.93 -0.11
N MET A 84 -1.62 3.25 1.07
CA MET A 84 -1.13 2.77 2.34
C MET A 84 -2.27 2.47 3.30
N ASP A 85 -2.13 1.38 4.05
CA ASP A 85 -2.97 1.05 5.19
C ASP A 85 -2.13 0.46 6.31
N ALA A 86 -2.68 0.44 7.52
CA ALA A 86 -1.99 -0.09 8.68
C ALA A 86 -2.98 -0.68 9.68
N VAL A 87 -2.50 -1.64 10.45
CA VAL A 87 -3.24 -2.26 11.56
C VAL A 87 -2.39 -2.29 12.82
N ARG A 88 -3.07 -2.18 13.95
CA ARG A 88 -2.50 -2.44 15.28
C ARG A 88 -3.41 -3.38 16.05
N ASP A 89 -2.84 -4.43 16.61
CA ASP A 89 -3.50 -5.26 17.61
C ASP A 89 -3.35 -4.62 18.99
N PRO A 90 -4.45 -4.25 19.67
CA PRO A 90 -4.37 -3.66 21.01
C PRO A 90 -3.95 -4.66 22.10
N VAL A 91 -4.09 -5.97 21.87
CA VAL A 91 -3.80 -7.03 22.83
C VAL A 91 -2.35 -7.48 22.72
N THR A 92 -1.91 -7.87 21.52
CA THR A 92 -0.56 -8.40 21.30
C THR A 92 0.48 -7.30 21.04
N GLY A 93 0.03 -6.08 20.73
CA GLY A 93 0.90 -5.00 20.26
C GLY A 93 1.45 -5.22 18.86
N PHE A 94 1.00 -6.26 18.15
CA PHE A 94 1.34 -6.46 16.74
C PHE A 94 0.99 -5.21 15.94
N PHE A 95 1.89 -4.84 15.04
CA PHE A 95 1.68 -3.71 14.15
C PHE A 95 2.20 -4.03 12.77
N ARG A 96 1.46 -3.57 11.77
CA ARG A 96 1.85 -3.66 10.37
C ARG A 96 1.39 -2.39 9.65
N ALA A 97 2.31 -1.70 9.01
CA ALA A 97 1.99 -0.73 7.97
C ALA A 97 2.38 -1.32 6.62
N VAL A 98 1.53 -1.17 5.62
CA VAL A 98 1.78 -1.66 4.27
C VAL A 98 1.65 -0.51 3.30
N VAL A 99 2.66 -0.34 2.45
CA VAL A 99 2.64 0.58 1.31
C VAL A 99 2.68 -0.25 0.04
N VAL A 100 1.79 0.04 -0.89
CA VAL A 100 1.82 -0.55 -2.23
C VAL A 100 2.27 0.51 -3.23
N ALA A 101 3.09 0.08 -4.18
CA ALA A 101 3.72 0.97 -5.14
C ALA A 101 3.85 0.30 -6.50
N GLU A 102 3.83 1.13 -7.52
CA GLU A 102 4.17 0.74 -8.88
C GLU A 102 5.68 0.80 -9.05
N VAL A 103 6.25 -0.27 -9.62
CA VAL A 103 7.67 -0.37 -9.98
C VAL A 103 7.79 -0.97 -11.39
N PRO A 104 8.80 -0.63 -12.19
CA PRO A 104 9.00 -1.26 -13.48
C PRO A 104 9.42 -2.72 -13.33
N GLY A 105 8.76 -3.57 -14.09
CA GLY A 105 9.11 -4.95 -14.37
C GLY A 105 10.32 -5.08 -15.30
N LEU A 106 10.76 -6.31 -15.54
CA LEU A 106 12.00 -6.60 -16.26
C LEU A 106 11.91 -6.30 -17.76
N ASP A 107 10.71 -6.24 -18.30
CA ASP A 107 10.40 -5.96 -19.71
C ASP A 107 10.04 -4.48 -19.96
N GLY A 108 10.05 -3.66 -18.92
CA GLY A 108 9.72 -2.23 -18.97
C GLY A 108 8.24 -1.91 -18.71
N GLN A 109 7.39 -2.91 -18.48
CA GLN A 109 6.01 -2.74 -18.01
C GLN A 109 5.98 -2.42 -16.51
N SER A 110 4.82 -2.09 -15.96
CA SER A 110 4.67 -1.90 -14.51
C SER A 110 4.34 -3.20 -13.76
N ASP A 111 4.88 -3.33 -12.54
CA ASP A 111 4.70 -4.39 -11.56
C ASP A 111 4.12 -3.82 -10.24
N ILE A 112 3.44 -4.67 -9.46
CA ILE A 112 2.96 -4.32 -8.12
C ILE A 112 4.01 -4.68 -7.06
N LEU A 113 4.52 -3.67 -6.37
CA LEU A 113 5.31 -3.82 -5.15
C LEU A 113 4.45 -3.67 -3.90
N THR A 114 4.62 -4.59 -2.95
CA THR A 114 4.06 -4.52 -1.59
C THR A 114 5.19 -4.48 -0.56
N LEU A 115 5.26 -3.40 0.22
CA LEU A 115 6.25 -3.19 1.28
C LEU A 115 5.56 -3.20 2.64
N ALA A 116 6.07 -4.02 3.56
CA ALA A 116 5.53 -4.15 4.90
C ALA A 116 6.53 -3.69 5.96
N PHE A 117 6.10 -2.80 6.83
CA PHE A 117 6.90 -2.21 7.89
C PHE A 117 6.36 -2.60 9.26
N ASN A 118 7.27 -2.76 10.22
CA ASN A 118 6.90 -2.88 11.63
C ASN A 118 6.66 -1.48 12.24
N PHE A 119 6.33 -1.43 13.53
CA PHE A 119 6.03 -0.17 14.21
C PHE A 119 7.18 0.84 14.18
N ARG A 120 8.44 0.36 14.12
CA ARG A 120 9.66 1.17 14.05
C ARG A 120 10.00 1.62 12.63
N LEU A 121 9.16 1.32 11.65
CA LEU A 121 9.39 1.54 10.22
C LEU A 121 10.55 0.72 9.65
N GLU A 122 10.94 -0.36 10.31
CA GLU A 122 11.88 -1.33 9.75
C GLU A 122 11.11 -2.21 8.74
N LEU A 123 11.69 -2.44 7.56
CA LEU A 123 11.13 -3.33 6.56
C LEU A 123 11.11 -4.76 7.13
N ALA A 124 9.93 -5.33 7.26
CA ALA A 124 9.77 -6.70 7.70
C ALA A 124 9.76 -7.69 6.52
N TRP A 125 9.07 -7.34 5.44
CA TRP A 125 9.05 -8.11 4.22
C TRP A 125 8.66 -7.26 3.02
N MET A 126 9.01 -7.76 1.84
CA MET A 126 8.72 -7.17 0.54
C MET A 126 8.27 -8.25 -0.42
N ARG A 127 7.28 -7.94 -1.26
CA ARG A 127 6.83 -8.80 -2.36
C ARG A 127 6.64 -7.98 -3.62
N THR A 128 7.04 -8.56 -4.73
CA THR A 128 6.71 -8.07 -6.07
C THR A 128 5.79 -9.10 -6.69
N TYR A 129 4.61 -8.66 -7.11
CA TYR A 129 3.79 -9.39 -8.04
C TYR A 129 4.17 -8.91 -9.43
N SER A 130 4.61 -9.86 -10.25
CA SER A 130 5.08 -9.66 -11.60
C SER A 130 4.63 -10.86 -12.42
N HIS A 131 4.21 -10.62 -13.65
CA HIS A 131 3.84 -11.67 -14.60
C HIS A 131 5.00 -12.64 -14.87
N ASP A 132 6.25 -12.22 -14.70
CA ASP A 132 7.45 -13.05 -14.98
C ASP A 132 7.69 -14.20 -14.00
N LYS A 133 7.02 -14.22 -12.83
CA LYS A 133 7.27 -15.20 -11.77
C LYS A 133 6.20 -16.26 -11.59
N PHE A 134 5.04 -16.06 -12.19
CA PHE A 134 3.96 -17.04 -12.17
C PHE A 134 3.79 -17.60 -13.58
N GLU A 135 3.34 -18.84 -13.72
CA GLU A 135 2.73 -19.32 -14.98
C GLU A 135 1.38 -18.61 -15.19
N ASP A 136 1.35 -17.28 -15.05
CA ASP A 136 0.23 -16.43 -15.38
C ASP A 136 0.45 -15.99 -16.84
N PRO A 137 -0.37 -16.48 -17.79
CA PRO A 137 -0.09 -16.30 -19.21
C PRO A 137 -0.30 -14.84 -19.63
N ILE A 138 0.80 -14.07 -19.64
CA ILE A 138 0.98 -12.83 -20.40
C ILE A 138 0.03 -11.71 -19.95
N TRP A 139 0.49 -10.86 -19.03
CA TRP A 139 -0.26 -9.68 -18.58
C TRP A 139 0.72 -8.55 -18.31
N ASN A 140 0.46 -7.39 -18.87
CA ASN A 140 1.34 -6.22 -18.78
C ASN A 140 0.73 -5.18 -17.83
N ASP A 141 1.54 -4.23 -17.38
CA ASP A 141 1.10 -3.04 -16.63
C ASP A 141 0.25 -3.31 -15.37
N ASP A 142 0.84 -4.05 -14.42
CA ASP A 142 0.29 -4.26 -13.09
C ASP A 142 0.46 -2.99 -12.23
N VAL A 143 -0.64 -2.30 -11.95
CA VAL A 143 -0.65 -1.06 -11.15
C VAL A 143 -1.44 -1.27 -9.86
N PRO A 144 -0.84 -1.07 -8.67
CA PRO A 144 -1.59 -1.18 -7.43
C PRO A 144 -2.52 0.02 -7.28
N VAL A 145 -3.73 -0.23 -6.77
CA VAL A 145 -4.72 0.81 -6.52
C VAL A 145 -4.96 0.98 -5.03
N ALA A 146 -5.23 -0.12 -4.32
CA ALA A 146 -5.65 -0.07 -2.94
C ALA A 146 -5.04 -1.21 -2.12
N VAL A 147 -4.88 -0.98 -0.83
CA VAL A 147 -4.42 -1.98 0.13
C VAL A 147 -5.27 -1.91 1.38
N SER A 148 -5.61 -3.08 1.92
CA SER A 148 -6.22 -3.20 3.24
C SER A 148 -5.41 -4.16 4.09
N VAL A 149 -5.18 -3.80 5.35
CA VAL A 149 -4.34 -4.53 6.29
C VAL A 149 -5.18 -4.98 7.49
N GLY A 150 -5.26 -6.29 7.69
CA GLY A 150 -5.87 -6.91 8.86
C GLY A 150 -4.86 -7.71 9.68
N LEU A 151 -5.31 -8.24 10.82
CA LEU A 151 -4.47 -9.07 11.69
C LEU A 151 -4.13 -10.44 11.08
N SER A 152 -4.98 -10.94 10.17
CA SER A 152 -4.85 -12.25 9.54
C SER A 152 -4.47 -12.20 8.05
N ALA A 153 -4.61 -11.05 7.39
CA ALA A 153 -4.34 -10.90 5.97
C ALA A 153 -3.92 -9.46 5.63
N VAL A 154 -3.07 -9.34 4.61
CA VAL A 154 -2.87 -8.11 3.83
C VAL A 154 -3.44 -8.39 2.45
N VAL A 155 -4.34 -7.54 1.96
CA VAL A 155 -4.91 -7.70 0.62
C VAL A 155 -4.68 -6.45 -0.20
N VAL A 156 -4.19 -6.65 -1.41
CA VAL A 156 -3.88 -5.61 -2.39
C VAL A 156 -4.81 -5.79 -3.58
N ALA A 157 -5.44 -4.70 -4.00
CA ALA A 157 -6.12 -4.62 -5.28
C ALA A 157 -5.28 -3.78 -6.25
N GLY A 158 -5.15 -4.28 -7.47
CA GLY A 158 -4.52 -3.56 -8.57
C GLY A 158 -5.31 -3.75 -9.86
N ASN A 159 -4.87 -3.02 -10.87
CA ASN A 159 -5.29 -3.21 -12.26
C ASN A 159 -4.18 -3.95 -12.99
N SER A 160 -4.54 -4.79 -13.96
CA SER A 160 -3.62 -5.56 -14.76
C SER A 160 -4.16 -5.71 -16.18
N GLU A 161 -3.33 -5.51 -17.20
CA GLU A 161 -3.79 -5.48 -18.60
C GLU A 161 -3.80 -6.88 -19.25
N TYR A 162 -4.94 -7.25 -19.83
CA TYR A 162 -5.11 -8.39 -20.75
C TYR A 162 -4.48 -8.10 -22.13
N PRO A 163 -3.81 -9.09 -22.78
CA PRO A 163 -3.40 -9.01 -24.18
C PRO A 163 -4.58 -8.79 -25.14
N GLY A 164 -4.95 -7.53 -25.38
CA GLY A 164 -6.23 -7.16 -26.00
C GLY A 164 -6.84 -5.85 -25.50
N ALA A 165 -6.15 -5.14 -24.58
CA ALA A 165 -6.44 -3.80 -24.08
C ALA A 165 -7.62 -3.68 -23.10
N GLN A 166 -7.85 -4.71 -22.28
CA GLN A 166 -8.80 -4.66 -21.16
C GLN A 166 -8.04 -4.69 -19.85
N ASN A 167 -8.29 -3.73 -18.97
CA ASN A 167 -7.78 -3.72 -17.61
C ASN A 167 -8.69 -4.60 -16.74
N ASP A 168 -8.11 -5.57 -16.04
CA ASP A 168 -8.81 -6.42 -15.09
C ASP A 168 -8.37 -6.12 -13.67
N ILE A 169 -9.22 -6.46 -12.70
CA ILE A 169 -8.86 -6.36 -11.28
C ILE A 169 -8.03 -7.57 -10.89
N VAL A 170 -6.83 -7.33 -10.35
CA VAL A 170 -6.02 -8.35 -9.67
C VAL A 170 -6.10 -8.18 -8.15
N LEU A 171 -6.25 -9.31 -7.44
CA LEU A 171 -6.17 -9.40 -5.99
C LEU A 171 -5.02 -10.28 -5.54
N LEU A 172 -4.22 -9.71 -4.66
CA LEU A 172 -3.10 -10.37 -4.00
C LEU A 172 -3.42 -10.46 -2.51
N ALA A 173 -3.19 -11.62 -1.91
CA ALA A 173 -3.46 -11.84 -0.50
C ALA A 173 -2.22 -12.44 0.18
N TYR A 174 -1.70 -11.73 1.17
CA TYR A 174 -0.47 -12.09 1.89
C TYR A 174 -0.72 -12.32 3.37
N ALA A 175 0.09 -13.20 3.97
CA ALA A 175 0.20 -13.35 5.40
C ALA A 175 0.87 -12.10 6.00
N PRO A 176 0.29 -11.45 7.03
CA PRO A 176 0.86 -10.22 7.61
C PRO A 176 2.24 -10.40 8.24
N SER A 177 2.58 -11.64 8.64
CA SER A 177 3.83 -11.98 9.32
C SER A 177 5.04 -11.93 8.41
N ASP A 178 4.95 -12.50 7.21
CA ASP A 178 6.11 -12.79 6.37
C ASP A 178 5.90 -12.52 4.87
N GLY A 179 4.70 -12.10 4.46
CA GLY A 179 4.37 -11.82 3.07
C GLY A 179 4.20 -13.07 2.20
N THR A 180 4.03 -14.26 2.78
CA THR A 180 3.67 -15.46 2.00
C THR A 180 2.26 -15.33 1.44
N TYR A 181 2.01 -15.84 0.23
CA TYR A 181 0.66 -15.85 -0.33
C TYR A 181 -0.26 -16.75 0.51
N ILE A 182 -1.38 -16.21 1.00
CA ILE A 182 -2.41 -17.00 1.71
C ILE A 182 -3.41 -17.62 0.73
N ALA A 183 -3.47 -17.09 -0.49
CA ALA A 183 -4.18 -17.67 -1.61
C ALA A 183 -3.43 -17.30 -2.91
N PRO A 184 -3.57 -18.11 -3.97
CA PRO A 184 -3.10 -17.70 -5.29
C PRO A 184 -3.72 -16.34 -5.69
N PRO A 185 -2.97 -15.49 -6.42
CA PRO A 185 -3.52 -14.28 -7.03
C PRO A 185 -4.84 -14.57 -7.76
N ARG A 186 -5.84 -13.69 -7.60
CA ARG A 186 -7.13 -13.82 -8.26
C ARG A 186 -7.36 -12.66 -9.20
N ARG A 187 -7.83 -12.95 -10.41
CA ARG A 187 -8.26 -11.94 -11.38
C ARG A 187 -9.77 -11.95 -11.52
N PHE A 188 -10.34 -10.78 -11.74
CA PHE A 188 -11.75 -10.59 -12.05
C PHE A 188 -11.83 -9.83 -13.37
N ALA A 189 -12.26 -10.56 -14.39
CA ALA A 189 -12.39 -10.07 -15.75
C ALA A 189 -13.85 -10.19 -16.21
N THR A 190 -14.41 -9.11 -16.71
CA THR A 190 -15.69 -9.08 -17.42
C THR A 190 -15.48 -8.50 -18.82
N PRO A 191 -16.43 -8.65 -19.77
CA PRO A 191 -16.31 -7.99 -21.07
C PRO A 191 -16.24 -6.46 -20.91
N GLY A 192 -15.05 -5.88 -21.05
CA GLY A 192 -14.78 -4.45 -20.84
C GLY A 192 -13.62 -4.25 -19.87
N ASP A 193 -13.34 -2.99 -19.51
CA ASP A 193 -12.40 -2.68 -18.43
C ASP A 193 -13.09 -2.85 -17.06
N ASP A 194 -12.44 -3.55 -16.14
CA ASP A 194 -12.73 -3.59 -14.72
C ASP A 194 -11.58 -2.96 -13.94
N LEU A 195 -11.82 -1.77 -13.38
CA LEU A 195 -10.80 -1.05 -12.62
C LEU A 195 -11.07 -1.17 -11.13
N ALA A 196 -10.07 -1.54 -10.35
CA ALA A 196 -10.12 -1.42 -8.91
C ALA A 196 -10.20 0.08 -8.55
N ALA A 197 -11.00 0.39 -7.53
CA ALA A 197 -11.07 1.73 -6.95
C ALA A 197 -10.75 1.70 -5.45
N ASP A 198 -11.16 0.65 -4.75
CA ASP A 198 -10.89 0.49 -3.33
C ASP A 198 -10.96 -0.97 -2.90
N ILE A 199 -10.43 -1.27 -1.71
CA ILE A 199 -10.54 -2.57 -1.07
C ILE A 199 -10.73 -2.43 0.44
N THR A 200 -11.59 -3.26 1.01
CA THR A 200 -11.78 -3.36 2.46
C THR A 200 -11.70 -4.82 2.89
N LEU A 201 -10.82 -5.10 3.86
CA LEU A 201 -10.83 -6.34 4.61
C LEU A 201 -11.87 -6.32 5.71
N ARG A 202 -12.59 -7.44 5.84
CA ARG A 202 -13.51 -7.69 6.96
C ARG A 202 -13.29 -9.08 7.52
N SER A 203 -13.65 -9.28 8.77
CA SER A 203 -13.76 -10.60 9.37
C SER A 203 -15.20 -11.10 9.30
N HIS A 204 -15.36 -12.39 9.06
CA HIS A 204 -16.64 -13.05 9.17
C HIS A 204 -17.02 -13.15 10.64
N GLY A 205 -18.11 -12.50 11.05
CA GLY A 205 -18.49 -12.36 12.46
C GLY A 205 -18.75 -13.68 13.21
N VAL A 206 -18.87 -14.80 12.49
CA VAL A 206 -19.09 -16.14 13.06
C VAL A 206 -17.85 -17.02 13.03
N THR A 207 -17.04 -16.94 11.97
CA THR A 207 -15.87 -17.84 11.79
C THR A 207 -14.55 -17.15 12.06
N GLY A 208 -14.52 -15.81 12.15
CA GLY A 208 -13.30 -15.02 12.27
C GLY A 208 -12.47 -14.96 10.97
N GLU A 209 -12.84 -15.73 9.95
CA GLU A 209 -12.13 -15.81 8.68
C GLU A 209 -12.14 -14.46 7.96
N PRO A 210 -10.99 -13.98 7.44
CA PRO A 210 -10.93 -12.75 6.68
C PRO A 210 -11.55 -12.95 5.29
N TYR A 211 -12.29 -11.95 4.83
CA TYR A 211 -12.68 -11.81 3.44
C TYR A 211 -12.49 -10.36 2.98
N ALA A 212 -12.19 -10.18 1.70
CA ALA A 212 -12.00 -8.87 1.10
C ALA A 212 -13.22 -8.49 0.26
N PHE A 213 -13.69 -7.26 0.41
CA PHE A 213 -14.57 -6.60 -0.53
C PHE A 213 -13.75 -5.66 -1.39
N VAL A 214 -13.85 -5.82 -2.70
CA VAL A 214 -13.23 -4.90 -3.66
C VAL A 214 -14.32 -4.06 -4.27
N VAL A 215 -14.12 -2.76 -4.28
CA VAL A 215 -14.96 -1.84 -5.04
C VAL A 215 -14.28 -1.68 -6.39
N GLY A 216 -14.92 -2.22 -7.42
CA GLY A 216 -14.53 -2.00 -8.81
C GLY A 216 -15.40 -0.91 -9.44
N THR A 217 -14.84 -0.22 -10.42
CA THR A 217 -15.57 0.61 -11.37
C THR A 217 -15.40 0.01 -12.76
N THR A 218 -16.50 -0.28 -13.44
CA THR A 218 -16.49 -0.30 -14.91
C THR A 218 -16.38 1.15 -15.37
N PRO A 219 -15.47 1.54 -16.28
CA PRO A 219 -15.57 2.86 -16.88
C PRO A 219 -16.94 2.95 -17.52
N THR A 220 -17.62 4.08 -17.28
CA THR A 220 -18.85 4.42 -18.00
C THR A 220 -18.62 4.13 -19.48
N PRO A 221 -19.49 3.38 -20.18
CA PRO A 221 -19.40 3.27 -21.62
C PRO A 221 -19.35 4.70 -22.15
N GLY A 222 -18.24 5.08 -22.77
CA GLY A 222 -18.21 6.27 -23.60
C GLY A 222 -19.39 6.14 -24.54
N THR A 223 -20.28 7.13 -24.52
CA THR A 223 -21.35 7.24 -25.50
C THR A 223 -20.77 7.01 -26.89
N PRO A 224 -21.35 6.12 -27.70
CA PRO A 224 -20.92 6.02 -29.08
C PRO A 224 -21.30 7.33 -29.77
N ASP A 225 -20.30 8.09 -30.20
CA ASP A 225 -20.38 9.07 -31.28
C ASP A 225 -19.19 8.86 -32.23
#